data_AF-A0A1Z9HSF8-F1
#
_entry.id   AF-A0A1Z9HSF8-F1
#
_cell.length_a   1.000
_cell.length_b   1.000
_cell.length_c   1.000
_cell.angle_alpha   90.00
_cell.angle_beta   90.00
_cell.angle_gamma   90.00
#
_symmetry.space_group_name_H-M   'P 1'
#
loop_
_entity.id
_entity.type
_entity.pdbx_description
1 polymer ?
#
loop_
_entity_poly.entity_id
_entity_poly.type
_entity_poly.pdbx_seq_one_letter_code
_entity_poly.pdbx_strand_id
1 'polypeptide(L)'
;MNVLNFLKRYDNFYFLLGRFFLGIYFIIPGLSKIFDYSAVLSLMILKGIPLSVIALPLTIFLQIFFGALIVLGKNLRLSALILFCLTILINFFMHNFWALNGDPSQAHETQNFVKNLAIAAGLLILATKENK
;
A
#
# COMPACT_ATOMS: atom_id res chain seq x y z
N MET A 1 -16.45 5.98 -35.60
CA MET A 1 -15.96 6.30 -34.25
C MET A 1 -14.53 5.78 -34.16
N ASN A 2 -13.52 6.62 -33.92
CA ASN A 2 -12.13 6.14 -33.79
C ASN A 2 -11.96 5.42 -32.44
N VAL A 3 -11.09 4.39 -32.38
CA VAL A 3 -10.82 3.54 -31.20
C VAL A 3 -10.56 4.37 -29.95
N LEU A 4 -9.79 5.46 -30.08
CA LEU A 4 -9.52 6.39 -28.97
C LEU A 4 -10.79 6.98 -28.34
N ASN A 5 -11.77 7.37 -29.16
CA ASN A 5 -13.01 7.97 -28.67
C ASN A 5 -13.90 6.92 -27.98
N PHE A 6 -13.81 5.66 -28.42
CA PHE A 6 -14.49 4.56 -27.75
C PHE A 6 -13.87 4.27 -26.37
N LEU A 7 -12.54 4.27 -26.25
CA LEU A 7 -11.85 4.03 -24.98
C LEU A 7 -12.11 5.14 -23.95
N LYS A 8 -12.03 6.40 -24.37
CA LYS A 8 -12.30 7.57 -23.51
C LYS A 8 -13.66 7.54 -22.81
N ARG A 9 -14.66 6.90 -23.44
CA ARG A 9 -16.00 6.75 -22.86
C ARG A 9 -15.98 6.00 -21.51
N TYR A 10 -14.96 5.20 -21.27
CA TYR A 10 -14.82 4.36 -20.09
C TYR A 10 -13.77 4.87 -19.08
N ASP A 11 -13.17 6.05 -19.29
CA ASP A 11 -12.14 6.60 -18.40
C ASP A 11 -12.60 6.68 -16.93
N ASN A 12 -13.86 7.07 -16.70
CA ASN A 12 -14.43 7.08 -15.35
C ASN A 12 -14.50 5.67 -14.74
N PHE A 13 -14.88 4.67 -15.53
CA PHE A 13 -14.92 3.29 -15.06
C PHE A 13 -13.52 2.78 -14.72
N TYR A 14 -12.52 3.03 -15.58
CA TYR A 14 -11.12 2.68 -15.32
C TYR A 14 -10.59 3.37 -14.06
N PHE A 15 -10.93 4.64 -13.85
CA PHE A 15 -10.55 5.38 -12.65
C PHE A 15 -11.17 4.79 -11.38
N LEU A 16 -12.49 4.51 -11.39
CA LEU A 16 -13.20 3.87 -10.27
C LEU A 16 -12.59 2.51 -9.94
N LEU A 17 -12.33 1.69 -10.95
CA LEU A 17 -11.79 0.35 -10.80
C LEU A 17 -10.34 0.39 -10.27
N GLY A 18 -9.50 1.25 -10.85
CA GLY A 18 -8.10 1.41 -10.43
C GLY A 18 -7.96 1.88 -8.99
N ARG A 19 -8.75 2.89 -8.57
CA ARG A 19 -8.72 3.34 -7.17
C ARG A 19 -9.31 2.28 -6.22
N PHE A 20 -10.33 1.54 -6.65
CA PHE A 20 -10.87 0.43 -5.86
C PHE A 20 -9.77 -0.62 -5.60
N PHE A 21 -9.05 -1.06 -6.64
CA PHE A 21 -7.95 -2.00 -6.49
C PHE A 21 -6.80 -1.49 -5.62
N LEU A 22 -6.41 -0.22 -5.78
CA LEU A 22 -5.42 0.39 -4.89
C LEU A 22 -5.89 0.41 -3.43
N GLY A 23 -7.16 0.77 -3.18
CA GLY A 23 -7.70 0.83 -1.82
C GLY A 23 -7.80 -0.54 -1.14
N ILE A 24 -8.32 -1.56 -1.84
CA ILE A 24 -8.43 -2.92 -1.27
C ILE A 24 -7.05 -3.55 -1.01
N TYR A 25 -6.03 -3.18 -1.79
CA TYR A 25 -4.65 -3.62 -1.55
C TYR A 25 -4.15 -3.21 -0.16
N PHE A 26 -4.65 -2.11 0.42
CA PHE A 26 -4.30 -1.73 1.79
C PHE A 26 -5.25 -2.34 2.83
N ILE A 27 -6.55 -2.41 2.53
CA ILE A 27 -7.55 -2.94 3.47
C ILE A 27 -7.26 -4.40 3.80
N ILE A 28 -7.01 -5.25 2.79
CA ILE A 28 -6.84 -6.69 3.00
C ILE A 28 -5.62 -6.97 3.91
N PRO A 29 -4.39 -6.51 3.61
CA PRO A 29 -3.24 -6.71 4.49
C PRO A 29 -3.35 -5.99 5.82
N GLY A 30 -4.12 -4.90 5.91
CA GLY A 30 -4.43 -4.24 7.18
C GLY A 30 -5.27 -5.14 8.09
N LEU A 31 -6.33 -5.74 7.54
CA LEU A 31 -7.18 -6.70 8.26
C LEU A 31 -6.42 -7.99 8.62
N SER A 32 -5.60 -8.54 7.70
CA SER A 32 -4.78 -9.72 7.99
C SER A 32 -3.86 -9.50 9.19
N LYS A 33 -3.29 -8.30 9.35
CA LYS A 33 -2.46 -7.96 10.53
C LYS A 33 -3.23 -7.94 11.85
N ILE A 34 -4.55 -7.78 11.84
CA ILE A 34 -5.36 -7.89 13.06
C ILE A 34 -5.48 -9.36 13.46
N PHE A 35 -5.73 -10.25 12.50
CA PHE A 35 -5.84 -11.69 12.75
C PHE A 35 -4.49 -12.32 13.11
N ASP A 36 -3.40 -11.87 12.47
CA ASP A 36 -2.04 -12.37 12.69
C ASP A 36 -1.20 -11.47 13.61
N TYR A 37 -1.85 -10.67 14.47
CA TYR A 37 -1.21 -9.57 15.20
C TYR A 37 0.05 -9.98 15.95
N SER A 38 -0.02 -11.06 16.73
CA SER A 38 1.10 -11.54 17.55
C SER A 38 2.29 -12.01 16.70
N ALA A 39 2.02 -12.66 15.57
CA ALA A 39 3.05 -13.13 14.64
C ALA A 39 3.73 -11.94 13.94
N VAL A 40 2.94 -10.98 13.47
CA VAL A 40 3.47 -9.77 12.82
C VAL A 40 4.29 -8.94 13.80
N LEU A 41 3.81 -8.74 15.04
CA LEU A 41 4.54 -8.00 16.06
C LEU A 41 5.88 -8.65 16.37
N SER A 42 5.90 -9.98 16.53
CA SER A 42 7.13 -10.75 16.78
C SER A 42 8.13 -10.59 15.64
N LEU A 43 7.65 -10.64 14.38
CA LEU A 43 8.47 -10.41 13.20
C LEU A 43 9.05 -8.99 13.16
N MET A 44 8.25 -7.97 13.48
CA MET A 44 8.70 -6.58 13.52
C MET A 44 9.80 -6.36 14.55
N ILE A 45 9.66 -6.98 15.74
CA ILE A 45 10.69 -6.95 16.79
C ILE A 45 11.97 -7.63 16.30
N LEU A 46 11.86 -8.81 15.68
CA LEU A 46 13.00 -9.55 15.13
C LEU A 46 13.72 -8.76 14.03
N LYS A 47 12.98 -8.01 13.21
CA LYS A 47 13.55 -7.10 12.20
C LYS A 47 14.06 -5.78 12.77
N GLY A 48 14.00 -5.56 14.08
CA GLY A 48 14.54 -4.37 14.74
C GLY A 48 13.74 -3.10 14.47
N ILE A 49 12.44 -3.20 14.18
CA ILE A 49 11.61 -2.03 13.90
C ILE A 49 11.42 -1.21 15.19
N PRO A 50 11.78 0.08 15.19
CA PRO A 50 11.64 0.92 16.36
C PRO A 50 10.16 1.05 16.74
N LEU A 51 9.88 1.02 18.05
CA LEU A 51 8.53 1.20 18.58
C LEU A 51 7.50 0.23 17.98
N SER A 52 7.86 -1.03 17.72
CA SER A 52 7.01 -2.02 17.05
C SER A 52 5.59 -2.14 17.64
N VAL A 53 5.45 -2.03 18.96
CA VAL A 53 4.16 -2.06 19.69
C VAL A 53 3.24 -0.89 19.29
N ILE A 54 3.80 0.25 18.89
CA ILE A 54 3.06 1.44 18.42
C ILE A 54 2.95 1.41 16.88
N ALA A 55 4.01 1.03 16.20
CA ALA A 55 4.09 1.03 14.74
C ALA A 55 3.09 0.06 14.10
N LEU A 56 2.87 -1.12 14.69
CA LEU A 56 1.91 -2.10 14.17
C LEU A 56 0.46 -1.59 14.18
N PRO A 57 -0.14 -1.19 15.33
CA PRO A 57 -1.51 -0.70 15.35
C PRO A 57 -1.68 0.58 14.52
N LEU A 58 -0.67 1.45 14.49
CA LEU A 58 -0.68 2.62 13.60
C LEU A 58 -0.72 2.18 12.12
N THR A 59 0.12 1.24 11.71
CA THR A 59 0.13 0.70 10.34
C THR A 59 -1.24 0.11 9.98
N ILE A 60 -1.83 -0.70 10.85
CA ILE A 60 -3.16 -1.29 10.66
C ILE A 60 -4.20 -0.19 10.44
N PHE A 61 -4.24 0.79 11.36
CA PHE A 61 -5.18 1.90 11.28
C PHE A 61 -5.03 2.68 9.98
N LEU A 62 -3.81 3.08 9.62
CA LEU A 62 -3.55 3.85 8.40
C LEU A 62 -3.94 3.06 7.14
N GLN A 63 -3.59 1.77 7.07
CA GLN A 63 -3.92 0.91 5.93
C GLN A 63 -5.44 0.78 5.72
N ILE A 64 -6.18 0.48 6.79
CA ILE A 64 -7.62 0.27 6.70
C ILE A 64 -8.35 1.59 6.46
N PHE A 65 -8.04 2.62 7.24
CA PHE A 65 -8.74 3.90 7.18
C PHE A 65 -8.51 4.62 5.85
N PHE A 66 -7.26 4.82 5.44
CA PHE A 66 -6.97 5.51 4.18
C PHE A 66 -7.24 4.64 2.96
N GLY A 67 -7.13 3.31 3.07
CA GLY A 67 -7.58 2.38 2.04
C GLY A 67 -9.09 2.51 1.79
N ALA A 68 -9.89 2.57 2.87
CA ALA A 68 -11.34 2.79 2.77
C ALA A 68 -11.68 4.16 2.18
N LEU A 69 -10.97 5.23 2.55
CA LEU A 69 -11.15 6.56 1.95
C LEU A 69 -10.88 6.56 0.44
N ILE A 70 -9.83 5.86 -0.02
CA ILE A 70 -9.55 5.66 -1.45
C ILE A 70 -10.69 4.90 -2.15
N VAL A 71 -11.21 3.83 -1.55
CA VAL A 71 -12.36 3.07 -2.07
C VAL A 71 -13.63 3.91 -2.13
N LEU A 72 -13.86 4.79 -1.16
CA LEU A 72 -15.02 5.67 -1.11
C LEU A 72 -14.86 6.93 -1.99
N GLY A 73 -13.65 7.22 -2.47
CA GLY A 73 -13.39 8.39 -3.29
C GLY A 73 -13.27 9.68 -2.49
N LYS A 74 -12.98 9.59 -1.19
CA LYS A 74 -12.89 10.72 -0.28
C LYS A 74 -11.42 11.01 0.04
N ASN A 75 -11.06 12.29 0.14
CA ASN A 75 -9.71 12.71 0.54
C ASN A 75 -8.58 12.01 -0.25
N LEU A 76 -8.76 11.80 -1.56
CA LEU A 76 -7.89 10.96 -2.40
C LEU A 76 -6.42 11.38 -2.33
N ARG A 77 -6.15 12.68 -2.51
CA ARG A 77 -4.79 13.22 -2.46
C ARG A 77 -4.09 12.96 -1.13
N LEU A 78 -4.75 13.28 -0.02
CA LEU A 78 -4.19 13.07 1.32
C LEU A 78 -4.01 11.58 1.63
N SER A 79 -5.04 10.78 1.35
CA SER A 79 -5.02 9.33 1.60
C SER A 79 -3.90 8.64 0.82
N ALA A 80 -3.72 9.02 -0.45
CA ALA A 80 -2.68 8.46 -1.29
C ALA A 80 -1.28 8.85 -0.83
N LEU A 81 -1.06 10.10 -0.41
CA LEU A 81 0.24 10.54 0.10
C LEU A 81 0.60 9.86 1.44
N ILE A 82 -0.36 9.71 2.34
CA ILE A 82 -0.13 9.01 3.62
C ILE A 82 0.22 7.55 3.37
N LEU A 83 -0.55 6.85 2.52
CA LEU A 83 -0.28 5.46 2.18
C LEU A 83 1.02 5.31 1.37
N PHE A 84 1.41 6.31 0.59
CA PHE A 84 2.70 6.33 -0.11
C PHE A 84 3.85 6.31 0.90
N CYS A 85 3.84 7.27 1.84
CA CYS A 85 4.85 7.33 2.90
C CYS A 85 4.90 6.03 3.70
N LEU A 86 3.74 5.50 4.09
CA LEU A 86 3.66 4.22 4.80
C LEU A 86 4.24 3.06 3.99
N THR A 87 3.97 2.99 2.69
CA THR A 87 4.48 1.94 1.79
C THR A 87 6.00 2.01 1.67
N ILE A 88 6.57 3.21 1.57
CA ILE A 88 8.03 3.39 1.54
C ILE A 88 8.66 2.96 2.87
N LEU A 89 8.06 3.31 4.01
CA LEU A 89 8.53 2.88 5.33
C LEU A 89 8.47 1.35 5.46
N ILE A 90 7.36 0.71 5.06
CA ILE A 90 7.24 -0.75 5.05
C ILE A 90 8.34 -1.37 4.18
N ASN A 91 8.60 -0.82 2.99
CA ASN A 91 9.66 -1.33 2.14
C ASN A 91 11.05 -1.25 2.80
N PHE A 92 11.37 -0.12 3.40
CA PHE A 92 12.67 0.10 4.02
C PHE A 92 12.90 -0.77 5.27
N PHE A 93 11.84 -1.03 6.06
CA PHE A 93 11.98 -1.77 7.32
C PHE A 93 11.64 -3.25 7.20
N MET A 94 10.60 -3.60 6.44
CA MET A 94 10.11 -4.97 6.31
C MET A 94 10.65 -5.67 5.08
N HIS A 95 10.94 -4.97 3.98
CA HIS A 95 11.35 -5.60 2.71
C HIS A 95 12.74 -5.15 2.25
N ASN A 96 13.64 -4.91 3.21
CA ASN A 96 15.05 -4.54 2.99
C ASN A 96 15.89 -5.72 2.48
N PHE A 97 15.56 -6.22 1.30
CA PHE A 97 16.18 -7.39 0.68
C PHE A 97 17.72 -7.30 0.53
N TRP A 98 18.27 -6.08 0.45
CA TRP A 98 19.71 -5.84 0.39
C TRP A 98 20.46 -6.26 1.67
N ALA A 99 19.76 -6.43 2.78
CA ALA A 99 20.33 -6.93 4.04
C ALA A 99 20.31 -8.47 4.16
N LEU A 100 19.81 -9.18 3.15
CA LEU A 100 19.50 -10.62 3.20
C LEU A 100 20.40 -11.47 2.27
N ASN A 101 21.64 -11.05 2.03
CA ASN A 101 22.54 -11.77 1.12
C ASN A 101 22.79 -13.21 1.59
N GLY A 102 22.40 -14.18 0.76
CA GLY A 102 22.52 -15.61 1.07
C GLY A 102 21.35 -16.19 1.88
N ASP A 103 20.36 -15.37 2.27
CA ASP A 103 19.15 -15.83 2.93
C ASP A 103 18.12 -16.32 1.90
N PRO A 104 17.50 -17.50 2.07
CA PRO A 104 16.46 -18.00 1.15
C PRO A 104 15.26 -17.05 0.96
N SER A 105 14.98 -16.18 1.92
CA SER A 105 13.90 -15.19 1.87
C SER A 105 14.23 -13.96 1.01
N GLN A 106 15.48 -13.76 0.58
CA GLN A 106 15.89 -12.57 -0.18
C GLN A 106 15.05 -12.34 -1.44
N ALA A 107 14.75 -13.41 -2.19
CA ALA A 107 13.93 -13.32 -3.39
C ALA A 107 12.48 -12.88 -3.07
N HIS A 108 11.91 -13.43 -1.99
CA HIS A 108 10.56 -13.07 -1.52
C HIS A 108 10.50 -11.60 -1.11
N GLU A 109 11.49 -11.10 -0.36
CA GLU A 109 11.55 -9.70 0.06
C GLU A 109 11.80 -8.75 -1.11
N THR A 110 12.62 -9.15 -2.09
CA THR A 110 12.85 -8.37 -3.32
C THR A 110 11.55 -8.21 -4.11
N GLN A 111 10.78 -9.29 -4.29
CA GLN A 111 9.49 -9.25 -4.97
C GLN A 111 8.50 -8.33 -4.26
N ASN A 112 8.42 -8.39 -2.93
CA ASN A 112 7.55 -7.51 -2.15
C ASN A 112 7.98 -6.05 -2.25
N PHE A 113 9.29 -5.77 -2.20
CA PHE A 113 9.83 -4.43 -2.35
C PHE A 113 9.45 -3.82 -3.71
N VAL A 114 9.69 -4.53 -4.81
CA VAL A 114 9.40 -4.05 -6.18
C VAL A 114 7.90 -3.87 -6.40
N LYS A 115 7.08 -4.82 -5.93
CA LYS A 115 5.61 -4.71 -5.98
C LYS A 115 5.13 -3.45 -5.27
N ASN A 116 5.64 -3.19 -4.07
CA ASN A 116 5.30 -2.00 -3.29
C ASN A 116 5.76 -0.70 -3.95
N LEU A 117 6.87 -0.69 -4.69
CA LEU A 117 7.25 0.48 -5.50
C LEU A 117 6.23 0.78 -6.60
N ALA A 118 5.72 -0.24 -7.28
CA ALA A 118 4.66 -0.05 -8.28
C ALA A 118 3.37 0.51 -7.65
N ILE A 119 3.01 0.03 -6.46
CA ILE A 119 1.87 0.56 -5.69
C ILE A 119 2.11 2.01 -5.27
N ALA A 120 3.31 2.32 -4.78
CA ALA A 120 3.70 3.68 -4.42
C ALA A 120 3.61 4.63 -5.63
N ALA A 121 4.02 4.19 -6.83
CA ALA A 121 3.83 4.95 -8.06
C ALA A 121 2.34 5.18 -8.38
N GLY A 122 1.50 4.15 -8.25
CA GLY A 122 0.05 4.27 -8.42
C GLY A 122 -0.59 5.26 -7.44
N LEU A 123 -0.12 5.29 -6.19
CA LEU A 123 -0.56 6.27 -5.19
C LEU A 123 -0.15 7.70 -5.56
N LEU A 124 1.09 7.92 -6.03
CA LEU A 124 1.52 9.25 -6.48
C LEU A 124 0.69 9.74 -7.67
N ILE A 125 0.38 8.86 -8.63
CA ILE A 125 -0.52 9.18 -9.74
C ILE A 125 -1.92 9.52 -9.21
N LEU A 126 -2.47 8.73 -8.28
CA LEU A 126 -3.76 9.02 -7.66
C LEU A 126 -3.77 10.36 -6.90
N ALA A 127 -2.64 10.73 -6.29
CA ALA A 127 -2.49 11.97 -5.55
C ALA A 127 -2.58 13.23 -6.43
N THR A 128 -2.49 13.10 -7.75
CA THR A 128 -2.73 14.20 -8.70
C THR A 128 -4.21 14.58 -8.81
N LYS A 129 -5.13 13.74 -8.31
CA LYS A 129 -6.57 14.02 -8.34
C LYS A 129 -6.96 14.90 -7.15
N GLU A 130 -7.62 16.01 -7.44
CA GLU A 130 -8.27 16.84 -6.43
C GLU A 130 -9.64 16.25 -6.06
N ASN A 131 -9.99 16.32 -4.77
CA ASN A 131 -11.38 16.05 -4.38
C ASN A 131 -12.21 17.21 -4.90
N LYS A 132 -13.26 16.92 -5.67
CA LYS A 132 -14.34 17.88 -5.89
C LYS A 132 -15.17 18.02 -4.63
#